data_AF-A0A527ZAF1-F1
#
_entry.id   AF-A0A527ZAF1-F1
#
_cell.length_a   1.000
_cell.length_b   1.000
_cell.length_c   1.000
_cell.angle_alpha   90.00
_cell.angle_beta   90.00
_cell.angle_gamma   90.00
#
_symmetry.space_group_name_H-M   'P 1'
#
loop_
_entity.id
_entity.type
_entity.pdbx_description
1 polymer ?
#
loop_
_entity_poly.entity_id
_entity_poly.type
_entity_poly.pdbx_seq_one_letter_code
_entity_poly.pdbx_strand_id
1 'polypeptide(L)' 'KREITVERPRLPIGIDNIVIRHLAIGEAKVDLIFERIGDRVVCYLDHRHEGLVPLVVRS' A
#
# COMPACT_ATOMS: atom_id res chain seq x y z
N LYS A 1 14.62 10.37 -2.06
CA LYS A 1 13.38 10.46 -1.24
C LYS A 1 13.08 9.08 -0.67
N ARG A 2 12.60 8.97 0.57
CA ARG A 2 12.15 7.71 1.19
C ARG A 2 10.62 7.74 1.25
N GLU A 3 9.97 7.38 0.14
CA GLU A 3 8.52 7.38 0.00
C GLU A 3 8.07 6.16 -0.81
N ILE A 4 6.81 5.76 -0.64
CA ILE A 4 6.16 4.75 -1.46
C ILE A 4 5.21 5.48 -2.42
N THR A 5 5.37 5.22 -3.72
CA THR A 5 4.44 5.71 -4.74
C THR A 5 3.74 4.52 -5.36
N VAL A 6 2.40 4.55 -5.33
CA VAL A 6 1.56 3.56 -6.01
C VAL A 6 0.85 4.26 -7.17
N GLU A 7 1.08 3.77 -8.38
CA GLU A 7 0.46 4.29 -9.59
C GLU A 7 -0.54 3.29 -10.16
N ARG A 8 -1.74 3.77 -10.51
CA ARG A 8 -2.82 2.98 -11.13
C ARG A 8 -3.06 1.65 -10.38
N PRO A 9 -3.40 1.69 -9.08
CA PRO A 9 -3.58 0.49 -8.27
C PRO A 9 -4.66 -0.42 -8.88
N ARG A 10 -4.32 -1.70 -9.06
CA ARG A 10 -5.21 -2.73 -9.62
C ARG A 10 -5.03 -4.03 -8.86
N LEU A 11 -6.12 -4.77 -8.74
CA LEU A 11 -6.13 -6.12 -8.20
C LEU A 11 -6.76 -7.06 -9.25
N PRO A 12 -6.23 -8.28 -9.42
CA PRO A 12 -6.84 -9.30 -10.27
C PRO A 12 -8.29 -9.59 -9.85
N ILE A 13 -9.09 -10.07 -10.81
CA ILE A 13 -10.47 -10.49 -10.54
C ILE A 13 -10.47 -11.60 -9.49
N GLY A 14 -11.40 -11.52 -8.53
CA GLY A 14 -11.51 -12.47 -7.42
C GLY A 14 -10.47 -12.26 -6.31
N ILE A 15 -9.61 -11.23 -6.41
CA ILE A 15 -8.74 -10.80 -5.31
C ILE A 15 -9.26 -9.49 -4.74
N ASP A 16 -9.57 -9.55 -3.44
CA ASP A 16 -10.07 -8.40 -2.68
C ASP A 16 -8.99 -7.79 -1.77
N ASN A 17 -7.97 -8.56 -1.38
CA ASN A 17 -6.90 -8.08 -0.50
C ASN A 17 -5.54 -8.68 -0.88
N ILE A 18 -4.51 -7.82 -0.91
CA ILE A 18 -3.10 -8.22 -0.97
C ILE A 18 -2.33 -7.42 0.08
N VAL A 19 -1.45 -8.11 0.82
CA VAL A 19 -0.52 -7.47 1.75
C VAL A 19 0.91 -7.72 1.29
N ILE A 20 1.64 -6.66 0.99
CA ILE A 20 3.09 -6.70 0.81
C ILE A 20 3.70 -6.48 2.19
N ARG A 21 4.14 -7.57 2.81
CA ARG A 21 4.74 -7.53 4.13
C ARG A 21 6.21 -7.14 4.06
N HIS A 22 6.68 -6.52 5.13
CA HIS A 22 8.10 -6.36 5.42
C HIS A 22 8.86 -5.55 4.37
N LEU A 23 8.17 -4.59 3.74
CA LEU A 23 8.76 -3.69 2.76
C LEU A 23 9.75 -2.74 3.46
N ALA A 24 11.03 -2.88 3.15
CA ALA A 24 12.08 -2.04 3.70
C ALA A 24 12.23 -0.75 2.91
N ILE A 25 12.11 0.40 3.58
CA ILE A 25 12.27 1.74 2.99
C ILE A 25 13.22 2.55 3.88
N GLY A 26 14.51 2.56 3.52
CA GLY A 26 15.55 3.06 4.41
C GLY A 26 15.62 2.20 5.67
N GLU A 27 15.52 2.84 6.84
CA GLU A 27 15.51 2.17 8.15
C GLU A 27 14.11 1.66 8.56
N ALA A 28 13.06 2.07 7.85
CA ALA A 28 11.70 1.67 8.16
C ALA A 28 11.36 0.33 7.51
N LYS A 29 10.55 -0.46 8.21
CA LYS A 29 9.98 -1.70 7.68
C LYS A 29 8.46 -1.61 7.87
N VAL A 30 7.73 -1.66 6.77
CA VAL A 30 6.28 -1.43 6.76
C VAL A 30 5.56 -2.52 5.99
N ASP A 31 4.28 -2.71 6.30
CA ASP A 31 3.37 -3.55 5.54
C ASP A 31 2.44 -2.64 4.74
N LEU A 32 2.42 -2.81 3.41
CA LEU A 32 1.56 -2.09 2.48
C LEU A 32 0.39 -2.97 2.07
N ILE A 33 -0.82 -2.46 2.23
CA ILE A 33 -2.07 -3.17 1.99
C ILE A 33 -2.76 -2.59 0.77
N PHE A 34 -3.22 -3.47 -0.11
CA PHE A 34 -4.11 -3.17 -1.22
C PHE A 34 -5.45 -3.81 -0.92
N GLU A 35 -6.53 -3.03 -1.02
CA GLU A 35 -7.88 -3.51 -0.72
C GLU A 35 -8.86 -3.03 -1.79
N ARG A 36 -9.73 -3.93 -2.25
CA ARG A 36 -10.81 -3.60 -3.18
C ARG A 36 -12.01 -3.06 -2.42
N ILE A 37 -12.40 -1.83 -2.72
CA ILE A 37 -13.60 -1.18 -2.19
C ILE A 37 -14.48 -0.80 -3.38
N GLY A 38 -15.53 -1.59 -3.62
CA GLY A 38 -16.36 -1.46 -4.81
C GLY A 38 -15.55 -1.69 -6.09
N ASP A 39 -15.51 -0.69 -6.97
CA ASP A 39 -14.76 -0.69 -8.23
C ASP A 39 -13.32 -0.18 -8.11
N ARG A 40 -12.92 0.31 -6.92
CA ARG A 40 -11.62 0.92 -6.68
C ARG A 40 -10.71 0.02 -5.87
N VAL A 41 -9.40 0.24 -6.02
CA VAL A 41 -8.37 -0.34 -5.16
C VAL A 41 -7.75 0.78 -4.35
N VAL A 42 -7.88 0.69 -3.03
CA VAL A 42 -7.21 1.60 -2.08
C VAL A 42 -5.88 1.00 -1.65
N CYS A 43 -4.94 1.87 -1.28
CA CYS A 43 -3.63 1.47 -0.78
C CYS A 43 -3.35 2.21 0.51
N TYR A 44 -2.93 1.50 1.55
CA TYR A 44 -2.63 2.09 2.85
C TYR A 44 -1.56 1.28 3.59
N LEU A 45 -0.84 1.91 4.50
CA LEU A 45 0.05 1.20 5.41
C LEU A 45 -0.76 0.59 6.55
N ASP A 46 -0.34 -0.58 7.04
CA ASP A 46 -0.90 -1.13 8.28
C ASP A 46 -0.87 -0.07 9.39
N HIS A 47 -1.92 -0.01 10.21
CA HIS A 47 -2.09 0.96 11.30
C HIS A 47 -0.85 1.12 12.20
N ARG A 48 -0.08 0.06 12.43
CA ARG A 48 1.15 0.08 13.25
C ARG A 48 2.30 0.83 12.59
N HIS A 49 2.21 1.06 11.28
CA HIS A 49 3.22 1.69 10.44
C HIS A 49 2.79 3.06 9.91
N GLU A 50 1.64 3.58 10.34
CA GLU A 50 1.12 4.86 9.89
C GLU A 50 2.11 6.00 10.23
N GLY A 51 2.36 6.88 9.26
CA GLY A 51 3.30 7.99 9.40
C GLY A 51 4.80 7.63 9.33
N LEU A 52 5.18 6.34 9.31
CA LEU A 52 6.59 5.94 9.21
C LEU A 52 7.21 6.23 7.84
N VAL A 53 6.41 6.09 6.78
CA VAL A 53 6.82 6.33 5.40
C VAL A 53 5.68 7.04 4.67
N PRO A 54 5.94 8.15 3.96
CA PRO A 54 4.93 8.78 3.11
C PRO A 54 4.44 7.80 2.03
N LEU A 55 3.12 7.66 1.92
CA LEU A 55 2.47 6.90 0.86
C LEU A 55 1.72 7.86 -0.06
N VAL A 56 2.10 7.87 -1.34
CA VAL A 56 1.44 8.65 -2.38
C VAL A 56 0.73 7.70 -3.33
N VAL A 57 -0.59 7.81 -3.42
CA VAL A 57 -1.41 7.00 -4.33
C VAL A 57 -1.91 7.87 -5.46
N ARG A 58 -1.69 7.42 -6.70
CA ARG A 58 -2.13 8.10 -7.92
C ARG A 58 -3.02 7.16 -8.73
N SER A 59 -4.27 7.58 -8.92
CA SER A 59 -5.29 6.87 -9.69
C SER A 59 -5.11 7.08 -11.19
#